data_AF-A0A9D3YNJ2-F1
#
_entry.id   AF-A0A9D3YNJ2-F1
#
_cell.length_a   1.000
_cell.length_b   1.000
_cell.length_c   1.000
_cell.angle_alpha   90.00
_cell.angle_beta   90.00
_cell.angle_gamma   90.00
#
_symmetry.space_group_name_H-M   'P 1'
#
loop_
_entity.id
_entity.type
_entity.pdbx_description
1 polymer ?
#
loop_
_entity_poly.entity_id
_entity_poly.type
_entity_poly.pdbx_seq_one_letter_code
_entity_poly.pdbx_strand_id
1 'polypeptide(L)'
;MAAPREILSLYRTLLRELRLVHPEGQHKTSPAYRYLKGKFRENMKTSEQLCRSHIEMAHYARTYVCLLQSVQKHNELHAMFKGGGERSTESTANLVGLALPKRET
;
A
#
# COMPACT_ATOMS: atom_id res chain seq x y z
N MET A 1 11.54 -21.24 -8.62
CA MET A 1 12.51 -20.15 -8.87
C MET A 1 11.74 -18.95 -9.39
N ALA A 2 11.73 -17.82 -8.67
CA ALA A 2 11.10 -16.61 -9.20
C ALA A 2 11.98 -16.07 -10.33
N ALA A 3 11.43 -15.95 -11.54
CA ALA A 3 12.22 -15.58 -12.70
C ALA A 3 12.78 -14.15 -12.54
N PRO A 4 13.95 -13.82 -13.10
CA PRO A 4 14.50 -12.45 -13.06
C PRO A 4 13.49 -11.38 -13.54
N ARG A 5 12.59 -11.77 -14.43
CA ARG A 5 11.48 -10.94 -14.93
C ARG A 5 10.43 -10.61 -13.87
N GLU A 6 10.15 -11.53 -12.94
CA GLU A 6 9.19 -11.33 -11.84
C GLU A 6 9.71 -10.35 -10.79
N ILE A 7 11.01 -10.38 -10.51
CA ILE A 7 11.64 -9.45 -9.55
C ILE A 7 11.63 -8.03 -10.11
N LEU A 8 11.92 -7.88 -11.40
CA LEU A 8 11.84 -6.60 -12.09
C LEU A 8 10.40 -6.09 -12.21
N SER A 9 9.41 -6.97 -12.42
CA SER A 9 8.00 -6.56 -12.44
C SER A 9 7.54 -6.13 -11.05
N LEU A 10 7.88 -6.87 -9.99
CA LEU A 10 7.61 -6.50 -8.60
C LEU A 10 8.25 -5.17 -8.22
N TYR A 11 9.52 -4.94 -8.60
CA TYR A 11 10.21 -3.68 -8.39
C TYR A 11 9.48 -2.50 -9.06
N ARG A 12 9.05 -2.69 -10.32
CA ARG A 12 8.30 -1.66 -11.06
C ARG A 12 6.94 -1.36 -10.41
N THR A 13 6.24 -2.39 -9.96
CA THR A 13 4.97 -2.22 -9.23
C THR A 13 5.19 -1.43 -7.94
N LEU A 14 6.19 -1.80 -7.14
CA LEU A 14 6.57 -1.08 -5.93
C LEU A 14 6.85 0.40 -6.18
N LEU A 15 7.60 0.71 -7.24
CA LEU A 15 7.89 2.10 -7.61
C LEU A 15 6.65 2.88 -8.07
N ARG A 16 5.65 2.20 -8.66
CA ARG A 16 4.37 2.83 -9.01
C ARG A 16 3.55 3.15 -7.77
N GLU A 17 3.42 2.20 -6.85
CA GLU A 17 2.73 2.41 -5.57
C GLU A 17 3.36 3.56 -4.77
N LEU A 18 4.69 3.58 -4.70
CA LEU A 18 5.44 4.63 -3.99
C LEU A 18 5.26 6.01 -4.65
N ARG A 19 4.98 6.06 -5.96
CA ARG A 19 4.64 7.30 -6.67
C ARG A 19 3.22 7.77 -6.38
N LEU A 20 2.26 6.85 -6.24
CA LEU A 20 0.87 7.18 -5.90
C LEU A 20 0.77 7.78 -4.49
N VAL A 21 1.56 7.28 -3.55
CA VAL A 21 1.64 7.82 -2.18
C VAL A 21 2.36 9.18 -2.11
N HIS A 22 3.25 9.47 -3.07
CA HIS A 22 4.03 10.71 -3.11
C HIS A 22 3.80 11.50 -4.41
N PRO A 23 2.68 12.26 -4.52
CA PRO A 23 2.28 12.97 -5.73
C PRO A 23 3.24 14.10 -6.16
N GLU A 24 4.01 14.69 -5.23
CA GLU A 24 4.92 15.83 -5.45
C GLU A 24 6.22 15.51 -6.21
N GLY A 25 6.35 14.34 -6.84
CA GLY A 25 7.58 13.96 -7.56
C GLY A 25 8.80 13.68 -6.64
N GLN A 26 8.69 13.91 -5.34
CA GLN A 26 9.72 13.67 -4.33
C GLN A 26 9.91 12.18 -3.96
N HIS A 27 9.19 11.26 -4.60
CA HIS A 27 9.36 9.82 -4.41
C HIS A 27 10.82 9.38 -4.56
N LYS A 28 11.61 10.01 -5.45
CA LYS A 28 13.05 9.71 -5.63
C LYS A 28 13.91 10.17 -4.44
N THR A 29 13.48 11.19 -3.71
CA THR A 29 14.17 11.75 -2.54
C THR A 29 13.78 11.00 -1.27
N SER A 30 12.62 10.33 -1.27
CA SER A 30 12.12 9.54 -0.15
C SER A 30 13.16 8.52 0.33
N PRO A 31 13.40 8.42 1.66
CA PRO A 31 14.26 7.40 2.25
C PRO A 31 13.88 5.99 1.80
N ALA A 32 12.58 5.73 1.61
CA ALA A 32 12.06 4.46 1.14
C ALA A 32 12.58 4.11 -0.27
N TYR A 33 12.59 5.07 -1.20
CA TYR A 33 13.10 4.85 -2.55
C TYR A 33 14.60 4.57 -2.57
N ARG A 34 15.39 5.31 -1.78
CA ARG A 34 16.84 5.08 -1.67
C ARG A 34 17.15 3.70 -1.09
N TYR A 35 16.42 3.32 -0.04
CA TYR A 35 16.54 2.00 0.58
C TYR A 35 16.20 0.88 -0.40
N LEU A 36 15.06 0.97 -1.09
CA LEU A 36 14.65 -0.02 -2.10
C LEU A 36 15.67 -0.11 -3.24
N LYS A 37 16.14 1.02 -3.77
CA LYS A 37 17.14 1.05 -4.84
C LYS A 37 18.47 0.41 -4.40
N GLY A 38 18.91 0.68 -3.18
CA GLY A 38 20.12 0.07 -2.60
C GLY A 38 19.97 -1.44 -2.48
N LYS A 39 18.89 -1.91 -1.83
CA LYS A 39 18.62 -3.33 -1.61
C LYS A 39 18.45 -4.13 -2.90
N PHE A 40 17.75 -3.59 -3.90
CA PHE A 40 17.62 -4.27 -5.19
C PHE A 40 18.95 -4.36 -5.95
N ARG A 41 19.82 -3.35 -5.82
CA ARG A 41 21.14 -3.34 -6.46
C ARG A 41 22.14 -4.27 -5.76
N GLU A 42 22.08 -4.37 -4.43
CA GLU A 42 22.87 -5.32 -3.64
C GLU A 42 22.51 -6.77 -4.01
N ASN A 43 21.22 -7.11 -4.01
CA ASN A 43 20.75 -8.46 -4.32
C ASN A 43 20.94 -8.88 -5.78
N MET A 44 21.12 -7.94 -6.71
CA MET A 44 21.50 -8.23 -8.10
C MET A 44 23.00 -8.60 -8.26
N LYS A 45 23.86 -8.17 -7.34
CA LYS A 45 25.32 -8.39 -7.44
C LYS A 45 25.77 -9.70 -6.77
N THR A 46 25.06 -10.18 -5.78
CA THR A 46 25.39 -11.41 -5.04
C THR A 46 24.78 -12.63 -5.72
N SER A 47 25.42 -13.11 -6.78
CA SER A 47 25.02 -14.32 -7.50
C SER A 47 25.30 -15.64 -6.74
N GLU A 48 26.11 -15.65 -5.68
CA GLU A 48 26.42 -16.90 -4.95
C GLU A 48 25.38 -17.31 -3.89
N GLN A 49 24.45 -16.43 -3.51
CA GLN A 49 23.31 -16.73 -2.61
C GLN A 49 21.95 -16.64 -3.33
N LEU A 50 21.91 -16.99 -4.61
CA LEU A 50 20.82 -16.73 -5.57
C LEU A 50 19.43 -17.23 -5.16
N CYS A 51 19.29 -18.35 -4.46
CA CYS A 51 17.96 -18.92 -4.21
C CYS A 51 17.26 -18.26 -3.01
N ARG A 52 17.95 -18.10 -1.88
CA ARG A 52 17.33 -17.62 -0.64
C ARG A 52 17.12 -16.11 -0.64
N SER A 53 18.14 -15.35 -1.05
CA SER A 53 18.08 -13.87 -1.11
C SER A 53 17.00 -13.38 -2.07
N HIS A 54 16.80 -14.05 -3.21
CA HIS A 54 15.78 -13.67 -4.19
C HIS A 54 14.37 -13.98 -3.69
N ILE A 55 14.18 -15.11 -3.00
CA ILE A 55 12.91 -15.43 -2.34
C ILE A 55 12.62 -14.41 -1.23
N GLU A 56 13.62 -14.08 -0.42
CA GLU A 56 13.49 -13.08 0.65
C GLU A 56 13.14 -11.70 0.08
N MET A 57 13.79 -11.25 -1.00
CA MET A 57 13.47 -9.97 -1.64
C MET A 57 12.10 -9.96 -2.29
N ALA A 58 11.69 -11.04 -2.96
CA ALA A 58 10.34 -11.17 -3.50
C ALA A 58 9.29 -11.17 -2.38
N HIS A 59 9.59 -11.83 -1.25
CA HIS A 59 8.75 -11.81 -0.06
C HIS A 59 8.63 -10.40 0.52
N TYR A 60 9.75 -9.72 0.78
CA TYR A 60 9.75 -8.33 1.25
C TYR A 60 8.98 -7.41 0.31
N ALA A 61 9.20 -7.55 -1.00
CA ALA A 61 8.51 -6.75 -1.99
C ALA A 61 6.98 -6.94 -1.90
N ARG A 62 6.51 -8.19 -1.80
CA ARG A 62 5.10 -8.52 -1.61
C ARG A 62 4.56 -7.98 -0.30
N THR A 63 5.31 -8.08 0.80
CA THR A 63 4.92 -7.54 2.11
C THR A 63 4.74 -6.02 2.04
N TYR A 64 5.67 -5.29 1.42
CA TYR A 64 5.55 -3.84 1.27
C TYR A 64 4.41 -3.43 0.37
N VAL A 65 4.15 -4.14 -0.74
CA VAL A 65 2.97 -3.89 -1.57
C VAL A 65 1.69 -4.09 -0.77
N CYS A 66 1.58 -5.20 -0.02
CA CYS A 66 0.43 -5.47 0.84
C CYS A 66 0.23 -4.37 1.89
N LEU A 67 1.32 -3.91 2.51
CA LEU A 67 1.28 -2.82 3.47
C LEU A 67 0.76 -1.52 2.85
N LEU A 68 1.31 -1.11 1.70
CA LEU A 68 0.89 0.13 1.02
C LEU A 68 -0.59 0.08 0.62
N GLN A 69 -1.05 -1.05 0.08
CA GLN A 69 -2.46 -1.26 -0.24
C GLN A 69 -3.35 -1.22 1.01
N SER A 70 -2.89 -1.81 2.11
CA SER A 70 -3.63 -1.81 3.38
C SER A 70 -3.72 -0.41 3.98
N VAL A 71 -2.66 0.38 3.88
CA VAL A 71 -2.65 1.79 4.30
C VAL A 71 -3.62 2.62 3.47
N GLN A 72 -3.66 2.41 2.15
CA GLN A 72 -4.62 3.11 1.29
C GLN A 72 -6.06 2.76 1.66
N LYS A 73 -6.38 1.46 1.80
CA LYS A 73 -7.71 1.01 2.24
C LYS A 73 -8.07 1.54 3.63
N HIS A 74 -7.11 1.56 4.54
CA HIS A 74 -7.29 2.13 5.87
C HIS A 74 -7.63 3.62 5.78
N ASN A 75 -6.94 4.39 4.93
CA ASN A 75 -7.23 5.81 4.75
C ASN A 75 -8.61 6.04 4.12
N GLU A 76 -9.03 5.21 3.16
CA GLU A 76 -10.37 5.25 2.57
C GLU A 76 -11.45 4.98 3.64
N LEU A 77 -11.31 3.88 4.39
CA LEU A 77 -12.21 3.56 5.49
C LEU A 77 -12.21 4.64 6.57
N HIS A 78 -11.03 5.12 6.96
CA HIS A 78 -10.91 6.18 7.93
C HIS A 78 -11.57 7.46 7.40
N ALA A 79 -11.43 7.83 6.12
CA ALA A 79 -12.15 8.98 5.57
C ALA A 79 -13.68 8.80 5.59
N MET A 80 -14.18 7.59 5.28
CA MET A 80 -15.61 7.29 5.32
C MET A 80 -16.17 7.31 6.75
N PHE A 81 -15.47 6.67 7.70
CA PHE A 81 -15.99 6.42 9.03
C PHE A 81 -15.55 7.44 10.08
N LYS A 82 -14.44 8.16 9.89
CA LYS A 82 -13.98 9.19 10.83
C LYS A 82 -15.01 10.31 10.92
N GLY A 83 -15.70 10.37 12.06
CA GLY A 83 -16.54 11.50 12.42
C GLY A 83 -15.66 12.71 12.74
N GLY A 84 -15.85 13.82 12.02
CA GLY A 84 -15.27 15.12 12.38
C GLY A 84 -15.98 15.82 13.55
N GLY A 85 -16.89 15.12 14.24
CA GLY A 85 -17.80 15.62 15.27
C GLY A 85 -19.00 14.68 15.41
N GLU A 86 -20.05 15.11 16.12
CA GLU A 86 -21.32 14.39 16.21
C GLU A 86 -22.06 14.45 14.87
N ARG A 87 -22.24 13.29 14.21
CA ARG A 87 -23.12 13.16 13.04
C ARG A 87 -24.57 13.06 13.49
N SER A 88 -25.50 13.53 12.67
CA SER A 88 -26.94 13.31 12.93
C SER A 88 -27.25 11.81 12.98
N THR A 89 -28.29 11.45 13.73
CA THR A 89 -28.78 10.07 13.84
C THR A 89 -29.16 9.51 12.47
N GLU A 90 -29.74 10.33 11.60
CA GLU A 90 -30.08 10.00 10.22
C GLU A 90 -28.84 9.74 9.35
N SER A 91 -27.84 10.62 9.42
CA SER A 91 -26.60 10.45 8.66
C SER A 91 -25.84 9.20 9.12
N THR A 92 -25.85 8.91 10.42
CA THR A 92 -25.22 7.72 10.98
C THR A 92 -25.94 6.45 10.56
N ALA A 93 -27.29 6.45 10.62
CA ALA A 93 -28.10 5.33 10.15
C ALA A 93 -27.80 5.03 8.67
N ASN A 94 -27.85 6.04 7.81
CA ASN A 94 -27.60 5.88 6.38
C ASN A 94 -26.17 5.37 6.08
N LEU A 95 -25.18 5.81 6.86
CA LEU A 95 -23.78 5.40 6.70
C LEU A 95 -23.58 3.90 6.94
N VAL A 96 -24.35 3.30 7.86
CA VAL A 96 -24.33 1.86 8.13
C VAL A 96 -25.38 1.07 7.35
N GLY A 97 -26.08 1.71 6.40
CA GLY A 97 -27.12 1.09 5.58
C GLY A 97 -28.47 0.90 6.30
N LEU A 98 -28.72 1.63 7.38
CA LEU A 98 -29.99 1.66 8.11
C LEU A 98 -30.80 2.90 7.72
N ALA A 99 -32.13 2.82 7.82
CA ALA A 99 -33.03 3.95 7.64
C ALA A 99 -33.76 4.26 8.95
N LEU A 100 -34.04 5.53 9.19
CA LEU A 100 -34.89 5.92 10.33
C LEU A 100 -36.35 5.49 10.06
N PRO A 101 -37.07 5.01 11.09
CA PRO A 101 -38.47 4.68 10.95
C PRO A 101 -39.27 5.95 10.59
N LYS A 102 -40.13 5.85 9.59
CA LYS A 102 -41.08 6.93 9.26
C LYS A 102 -42.08 7.02 10.40
N ARG A 103 -42.23 8.21 11.00
CA ARG A 103 -43.29 8.45 11.98
C ARG A 103 -44.63 8.31 11.25
N GLU A 104 -45.40 7.29 11.60
CA GLU A 104 -46.80 7.18 11.19
C GLU A 104 -47.55 8.32 11.88
N THR A 105 -48.04 9.27 11.09
CA THR A 105 -48.95 10.34 11.50
C THR A 105 -50.39 9.89 11.33
#